data_AF-A0AAX2LQM7-F1
#
_entry.id   AF-A0AAX2LQM7-F1
#
_cell.length_a   1.000
_cell.length_b   1.000
_cell.length_c   1.000
_cell.angle_alpha   90.00
_cell.angle_beta   90.00
_cell.angle_gamma   90.00
#
_symmetry.space_group_name_H-M   'P 1'
#
loop_
_entity.id
_entity.type
_entity.pdbx_description
1 polymer ?
#
loop_
_entity_poly.entity_id
_entity_poly.type
_entity_poly.pdbx_seq_one_letter_code
_entity_poly.pdbx_strand_id
1 'polypeptide(L)'
;MTPSPPSSYMLRELKEVPIPDPVGWWPQALGWQLLLILLAILTVYVIYQRVEHWWCNRYRREAIEALARLSSDDALWPQKMHKIVKVVMVYLDSKNAAVYGQSLLRQMDNYHQGNVNMAQNADFVRWMIYLEDPKATTPDFTAMRAALRAWLLNHRVPEKTQ
;
A
#
# COMPACT_ATOMS: atom_id res chain seq x y z
N MET A 1 -9.21 87.82 -32.27
CA MET A 1 -10.33 87.25 -31.47
C MET A 1 -10.69 85.92 -32.10
N THR A 2 -10.52 84.82 -31.38
CA THR A 2 -10.59 83.44 -31.89
C THR A 2 -12.04 83.02 -32.19
N PRO A 3 -12.33 82.36 -33.32
CA PRO A 3 -13.68 81.89 -33.62
C PRO A 3 -14.06 80.74 -32.67
N SER A 4 -15.21 80.86 -32.01
CA SER A 4 -15.79 79.81 -31.19
C SER A 4 -16.17 78.60 -32.06
N PRO A 5 -15.94 77.36 -31.59
CA PRO A 5 -16.27 76.17 -32.36
C PRO A 5 -17.80 76.04 -32.51
N PRO A 6 -18.28 75.46 -33.62
CA PRO A 6 -19.70 75.28 -33.86
C PRO A 6 -20.29 74.33 -32.81
N SER A 7 -21.28 74.81 -32.05
CA SER A 7 -22.04 74.03 -31.10
C SER A 7 -22.96 73.05 -31.84
N SER A 8 -22.41 71.91 -32.25
CA SER A 8 -23.19 70.83 -32.86
C SER A 8 -24.13 70.24 -31.82
N TYR A 9 -25.42 70.61 -31.91
CA TYR A 9 -26.51 70.09 -31.09
C TYR A 9 -26.59 68.54 -31.09
N MET A 10 -26.01 67.88 -32.10
CA MET A 10 -25.86 66.42 -32.16
C MET A 10 -25.11 65.79 -30.97
N LEU A 11 -24.17 66.50 -30.33
CA LEU A 11 -23.42 65.94 -29.20
C LEU A 11 -24.16 66.03 -27.87
N ARG A 12 -25.18 66.89 -27.77
CA ARG A 12 -25.97 67.08 -26.55
C ARG A 12 -27.02 66.00 -26.32
N GLU A 13 -27.36 65.25 -27.37
CA GLU A 13 -28.32 64.15 -27.30
C GLU A 13 -27.67 62.77 -27.08
N LEU A 14 -26.34 62.72 -26.97
CA LEU A 14 -25.64 61.55 -26.45
C LEU A 14 -25.90 61.46 -24.94
N LYS A 15 -27.07 60.93 -24.61
CA LYS A 15 -27.44 60.52 -23.26
C LYS A 15 -26.41 59.48 -22.80
N GLU A 16 -25.57 59.85 -21.83
CA GLU A 16 -24.66 58.93 -21.16
C GLU A 16 -25.46 57.71 -20.70
N VAL A 17 -25.19 56.57 -21.32
CA VAL A 17 -25.79 55.30 -20.91
C VAL A 17 -25.13 54.95 -19.57
N PRO A 18 -25.89 54.83 -18.47
CA PRO A 18 -25.31 54.38 -17.21
C PRO A 18 -24.71 53.00 -17.45
N ILE A 19 -23.40 52.89 -17.24
CA ILE A 19 -22.69 51.63 -17.26
C ILE A 19 -23.30 50.81 -16.12
N PRO A 20 -23.83 49.60 -16.38
CA PRO A 20 -24.38 48.79 -15.31
C PRO A 20 -23.27 48.58 -14.28
N ASP A 21 -23.60 48.76 -13.00
CA ASP A 21 -22.69 48.45 -11.91
C ASP A 21 -22.09 47.06 -12.18
N PRO A 22 -20.76 46.89 -12.11
CA PRO A 22 -20.13 45.63 -12.42
C PRO A 22 -20.80 44.57 -11.56
N VAL A 23 -21.51 43.65 -12.23
CA VAL A 23 -22.25 42.57 -11.57
C VAL A 23 -21.29 41.98 -10.56
N GLY A 24 -21.58 42.14 -9.28
CA GLY A 24 -20.69 41.70 -8.22
C GLY A 24 -20.36 40.25 -8.53
N TRP A 25 -19.08 39.97 -8.83
CA TRP A 25 -18.57 38.62 -9.13
C TRP A 25 -18.61 37.71 -7.89
N TRP A 26 -19.54 37.99 -6.99
CA TRP A 26 -19.78 37.32 -5.74
C TRP A 26 -21.14 36.62 -5.80
N PRO A 27 -21.22 35.44 -6.41
CA PRO A 27 -21.75 34.36 -5.62
C PRO A 27 -20.61 33.98 -4.66
N GLN A 28 -20.73 34.26 -3.36
CA GLN A 28 -20.02 33.40 -2.40
C GLN A 28 -20.67 32.03 -2.54
N ALA A 29 -20.29 31.31 -3.58
CA ALA A 29 -20.94 30.09 -3.99
C ALA A 29 -20.63 29.10 -2.89
N LEU A 30 -21.60 28.91 -1.99
CA LEU A 30 -21.66 27.83 -1.02
C LEU A 30 -21.23 26.51 -1.68
N GLY A 31 -21.49 26.34 -2.98
CA GLY A 31 -20.99 25.25 -3.82
C GLY A 31 -19.48 25.02 -3.77
N TRP A 32 -18.62 26.04 -3.84
CA TRP A 32 -17.16 25.85 -3.75
C TRP A 32 -16.70 25.49 -2.34
N GLN A 33 -17.34 26.06 -1.31
CA GLN A 33 -17.06 25.70 0.08
C GLN A 33 -17.45 24.23 0.34
N LEU A 34 -18.63 23.80 -0.12
CA LEU A 34 -19.08 22.42 -0.06
C LEU A 34 -18.17 21.47 -0.86
N LEU A 35 -17.71 21.90 -2.05
CA LEU A 35 -16.79 21.13 -2.88
C LEU A 35 -15.42 20.96 -2.18
N LEU A 36 -14.88 22.03 -1.58
CA LEU A 36 -13.65 21.94 -0.80
C LEU A 36 -13.80 21.04 0.43
N ILE A 37 -14.93 21.10 1.14
CA ILE A 37 -15.23 20.19 2.26
C ILE A 37 -15.27 18.74 1.79
N LEU A 38 -15.96 18.47 0.67
CA LEU A 38 -16.05 17.13 0.09
C LEU A 38 -14.66 16.61 -0.33
N LEU A 39 -13.86 17.45 -0.99
CA LEU A 39 -12.49 17.13 -1.38
C LEU A 39 -11.62 16.85 -0.16
N ALA A 40 -11.76 17.63 0.91
CA ALA A 40 -11.02 17.43 2.15
C ALA A 40 -11.37 16.07 2.79
N ILE A 41 -12.66 15.72 2.86
CA ILE A 41 -13.10 14.41 3.38
C ILE A 41 -12.55 13.26 2.55
N LEU A 42 -12.63 13.35 1.21
CA LEU A 42 -12.07 12.34 0.32
C LEU A 42 -10.55 12.22 0.50
N THR A 43 -9.85 13.34 0.65
CA THR A 43 -8.40 13.37 0.86
C THR A 43 -8.04 12.69 2.18
N VAL A 44 -8.74 13.03 3.27
CA VAL A 44 -8.53 12.38 4.58
C VAL A 44 -8.83 10.89 4.51
N TYR A 45 -9.90 10.50 3.83
CA TYR A 45 -10.26 9.09 3.65
C TYR A 45 -9.18 8.30 2.88
N VAL A 46 -8.67 8.86 1.78
CA VAL A 46 -7.58 8.25 1.00
C VAL A 46 -6.29 8.17 1.81
N ILE A 47 -5.96 9.22 2.57
CA ILE A 47 -4.79 9.22 3.46
C ILE A 47 -4.97 8.14 4.52
N TYR A 48 -6.12 8.06 5.17
CA TYR A 48 -6.43 7.05 6.18
C TYR A 48 -6.21 5.63 5.63
N GLN A 49 -6.79 5.30 4.47
CA GLN A 49 -6.60 3.99 3.83
C GLN A 49 -5.13 3.72 3.48
N ARG A 50 -4.41 4.71 2.94
CA ARG A 50 -2.99 4.59 2.62
C ARG A 50 -2.14 4.35 3.86
N VAL A 51 -2.45 5.05 4.94
CA VAL A 51 -1.77 4.95 6.23
C VAL A 51 -2.05 3.57 6.83
N GLU A 52 -3.30 3.13 6.93
CA GLU A 52 -3.62 1.78 7.40
C GLU A 52 -2.93 0.71 6.55
N HIS A 53 -2.94 0.84 5.23
CA HIS A 53 -2.23 -0.08 4.35
C HIS A 53 -0.73 -0.08 4.62
N TRP A 54 -0.13 1.09 4.87
CA TRP A 54 1.30 1.22 5.19
C TRP A 54 1.65 0.59 6.54
N TRP A 55 0.86 0.83 7.58
CA TRP A 55 1.03 0.21 8.90
C TRP A 55 0.86 -1.31 8.82
N CYS A 56 -0.17 -1.77 8.12
CA CYS A 56 -0.39 -3.18 7.86
C CYS A 56 0.77 -3.78 7.06
N ASN A 57 1.47 -3.03 6.22
CA ASN A 57 2.59 -3.56 5.43
C ASN A 57 3.96 -3.50 6.13
N ARG A 58 4.01 -2.95 7.36
CA ARG A 58 5.28 -2.80 8.10
C ARG A 58 5.93 -4.13 8.43
N TYR A 59 5.16 -5.13 8.89
CA TYR A 59 5.71 -6.46 9.21
C TYR A 59 6.38 -7.12 8.00
N ARG A 60 5.87 -6.88 6.77
CA ARG A 60 6.48 -7.42 5.55
C ARG A 60 7.87 -6.87 5.32
N ARG A 61 8.03 -5.56 5.51
CA ARG A 61 9.33 -4.88 5.38
C ARG A 61 10.32 -5.44 6.40
N GLU A 62 9.90 -5.54 7.67
CA GLU A 62 10.73 -6.09 8.73
C GLU A 62 11.11 -7.56 8.46
N ALA A 63 10.18 -8.38 7.97
CA ALA A 63 10.45 -9.77 7.61
C ALA A 63 11.41 -9.90 6.41
N ILE A 64 11.24 -9.07 5.37
CA ILE A 64 12.11 -9.05 4.19
C ILE A 64 13.51 -8.57 4.56
N GLU A 65 13.63 -7.56 5.42
CA GLU A 65 14.92 -7.10 5.94
C GLU A 65 15.59 -8.17 6.80
N ALA A 66 14.84 -8.82 7.70
CA ALA A 66 15.36 -9.92 8.51
C ALA A 66 15.87 -11.07 7.64
N LEU A 67 15.12 -11.44 6.60
CA LEU A 67 15.52 -12.45 5.62
C LEU A 67 16.76 -12.00 4.82
N ALA A 68 16.88 -10.71 4.52
CA ALA A 68 18.01 -10.17 3.77
C ALA A 68 19.33 -10.19 4.56
N ARG A 69 19.25 -10.06 5.89
CA ARG A 69 20.40 -10.09 6.81
C ARG A 69 20.97 -11.50 7.03
N LEU A 70 20.24 -12.55 6.63
CA LEU A 70 20.74 -13.93 6.73
C LEU A 70 21.78 -14.21 5.65
N SER A 71 22.81 -14.97 6.01
CA SER A 71 23.85 -15.49 5.10
C SER A 71 23.69 -17.01 4.96
N SER A 72 24.14 -17.55 3.83
CA SER A 72 24.29 -19.00 3.62
C SER A 72 25.35 -19.62 4.54
N ASP A 73 26.30 -18.81 5.01
CA ASP A 73 27.43 -19.28 5.85
C ASP A 73 27.03 -19.49 7.32
N ASP A 74 25.86 -19.00 7.70
CA ASP A 74 25.33 -19.13 9.06
C ASP A 74 24.71 -20.51 9.25
N ALA A 75 25.31 -21.37 10.06
CA ALA A 75 24.82 -22.73 10.30
C ALA A 75 23.35 -22.78 10.78
N LEU A 76 22.83 -21.71 11.39
CA LEU A 76 21.47 -21.63 11.88
C LEU A 76 20.50 -20.94 10.91
N TRP A 77 20.94 -20.62 9.69
CA TRP A 77 20.10 -19.98 8.68
C TRP A 77 18.73 -20.68 8.47
N PRO A 78 18.62 -22.03 8.44
CA PRO A 78 17.34 -22.69 8.20
C PRO A 78 16.34 -22.45 9.34
N GLN A 79 16.84 -22.43 10.58
CA GLN A 79 16.03 -22.19 11.78
C GLN A 79 15.65 -20.71 11.89
N LYS A 80 16.56 -19.79 11.54
CA LYS A 80 16.29 -18.35 11.54
C LYS A 80 15.24 -17.98 10.48
N MET A 81 15.31 -18.57 9.28
CA MET A 81 14.25 -18.42 8.28
C MET A 81 12.91 -18.96 8.79
N HIS A 82 12.92 -20.10 9.48
CA HIS A 82 11.69 -20.71 9.99
C HIS A 82 11.03 -19.81 11.04
N LYS A 83 11.85 -19.22 11.91
CA LYS A 83 11.39 -18.24 12.90
C LYS A 83 10.75 -17.01 12.23
N ILE A 84 11.36 -16.46 11.17
CA ILE A 84 10.80 -15.33 10.43
C ILE A 84 9.43 -15.70 9.84
N VAL A 85 9.35 -16.85 9.17
CA VAL A 85 8.08 -17.35 8.60
C VAL A 85 7.02 -17.54 9.69
N LYS A 86 7.38 -18.16 10.82
CA LYS A 86 6.45 -18.36 11.95
C LYS A 86 5.92 -17.05 12.51
N VAL A 87 6.78 -16.05 12.70
CA VAL A 87 6.36 -14.72 13.18
C VAL A 87 5.38 -14.08 12.21
N VAL A 88 5.65 -14.13 10.90
CA VAL A 88 4.74 -13.60 9.87
C VAL A 88 3.41 -14.35 9.87
N MET A 89 3.44 -15.68 9.94
CA MET A 89 2.23 -16.51 9.95
C MET A 89 1.34 -16.22 11.16
N VAL A 90 1.93 -16.08 12.35
CA VAL A 90 1.21 -15.72 13.58
C VAL A 90 0.67 -14.29 13.52
N TYR A 91 1.39 -13.37 12.87
CA TYR A 91 0.92 -12.01 12.64
C TYR A 91 -0.30 -11.98 11.69
N LEU A 92 -0.31 -12.83 10.65
CA LEU A 92 -1.44 -12.95 9.72
C LEU A 92 -2.69 -13.52 10.39
N ASP A 93 -2.53 -14.59 11.18
CA ASP A 93 -3.57 -15.14 12.03
C ASP A 93 -2.91 -15.83 13.23
N SER A 94 -3.28 -15.41 14.43
CA SER A 94 -2.81 -16.00 15.69
C SER A 94 -3.01 -17.52 15.78
N LYS A 95 -4.02 -18.08 15.09
CA LYS A 95 -4.27 -19.53 15.01
C LYS A 95 -3.12 -20.30 14.36
N ASN A 96 -2.32 -19.64 13.52
CA ASN A 96 -1.14 -20.25 12.89
C ASN A 96 -0.01 -20.55 13.89
N ALA A 97 -0.14 -20.12 15.17
CA ALA A 97 0.81 -20.46 16.21
C ALA A 97 0.97 -21.98 16.38
N ALA A 98 -0.12 -22.75 16.25
CA ALA A 98 -0.11 -24.20 16.40
C ALA A 98 0.31 -24.97 15.12
N VAL A 99 0.53 -24.28 13.99
CA VAL A 99 0.82 -24.91 12.70
C VAL A 99 2.34 -25.13 12.52
N TYR A 100 2.76 -26.35 12.19
CA TYR A 100 4.17 -26.75 12.08
C TYR A 100 4.42 -27.79 10.97
N GLY A 101 5.69 -27.97 10.60
CA GLY A 101 6.11 -28.96 9.60
C GLY A 101 5.41 -28.74 8.26
N GLN A 102 5.07 -29.84 7.58
CA GLN A 102 4.37 -29.81 6.28
C GLN A 102 3.03 -29.03 6.29
N SER A 103 2.34 -28.99 7.44
CA SER A 103 1.08 -28.24 7.55
C SER A 103 1.30 -26.72 7.44
N LEU A 104 2.48 -26.23 7.85
CA LEU A 104 2.88 -24.83 7.71
C LEU A 104 2.95 -24.43 6.24
N LEU A 105 3.54 -25.28 5.40
CA LEU A 105 3.67 -25.01 3.97
C LEU A 105 2.29 -24.88 3.30
N ARG A 106 1.36 -25.80 3.63
CA ARG A 106 -0.03 -25.72 3.13
C ARG A 106 -0.73 -24.45 3.59
N GLN A 107 -0.49 -24.04 4.84
CA GLN A 107 -1.08 -22.81 5.35
C GLN A 107 -0.49 -21.57 4.66
N MET A 108 0.79 -21.58 4.30
CA MET A 108 1.40 -20.51 3.48
C MET A 108 0.77 -20.43 2.08
N ASP A 109 0.42 -21.57 1.49
CA ASP A 109 -0.26 -21.63 0.19
C ASP A 109 -1.65 -20.98 0.25
N ASN A 110 -2.38 -21.13 1.36
CA ASN A 110 -3.69 -20.50 1.55
C ASN A 110 -3.63 -18.96 1.52
N TYR A 111 -2.49 -18.37 1.89
CA TYR A 111 -2.29 -16.91 1.82
C TYR A 111 -1.81 -16.43 0.45
N HIS A 112 -1.49 -17.32 -0.49
CA HIS A 112 -0.97 -16.98 -1.80
C HIS A 112 -2.02 -17.19 -2.90
N GLN A 113 -2.18 -16.23 -3.80
CA GLN A 113 -2.95 -16.43 -5.04
C GLN A 113 -2.01 -16.51 -6.22
N GLY A 114 -1.56 -17.73 -6.55
CA GLY A 114 -0.72 -18.00 -7.71
C GLY A 114 -0.22 -19.44 -7.74
N ASN A 115 0.47 -19.80 -8.83
CA ASN A 115 0.96 -21.17 -9.09
C ASN A 115 2.14 -21.63 -8.22
N VAL A 116 2.69 -20.76 -7.35
CA VAL A 116 3.77 -21.16 -6.45
C VAL A 116 3.15 -21.89 -5.26
N ASN A 117 3.29 -23.21 -5.25
CA ASN A 117 2.85 -24.07 -4.17
C ASN A 117 4.06 -24.50 -3.34
N MET A 118 4.18 -23.93 -2.14
CA MET A 118 5.25 -24.18 -1.19
C MET A 118 5.22 -25.62 -0.70
N ALA A 119 4.03 -26.20 -0.48
CA ALA A 119 3.91 -27.58 -0.03
C ALA A 119 4.38 -28.61 -1.08
N GLN A 120 4.34 -28.25 -2.37
CA GLN A 120 4.82 -29.10 -3.47
C GLN A 120 6.28 -28.82 -3.86
N ASN A 121 6.88 -27.75 -3.35
CA ASN A 121 8.26 -27.42 -3.66
C ASN A 121 9.23 -28.32 -2.87
N ALA A 122 10.06 -29.08 -3.59
CA ALA A 122 11.00 -30.04 -3.02
C ALA A 122 12.01 -29.42 -2.03
N ASP A 123 12.39 -28.15 -2.21
CA ASP A 123 13.32 -27.46 -1.30
C ASP A 123 12.63 -27.11 0.02
N PHE A 124 11.36 -26.69 -0.01
CA PHE A 124 10.58 -26.42 1.20
C PHE A 124 10.25 -27.70 1.97
N VAL A 125 9.95 -28.80 1.26
CA VAL A 125 9.77 -30.12 1.87
C VAL A 125 11.05 -30.59 2.53
N ARG A 126 12.20 -30.50 1.83
CA ARG A 126 13.52 -30.84 2.40
C ARG A 126 13.86 -29.98 3.61
N TRP A 127 13.51 -28.70 3.56
CA TRP A 127 13.70 -27.79 4.68
C TRP A 127 12.92 -28.22 5.92
N MET A 128 11.66 -28.65 5.79
CA MET A 128 10.89 -29.19 6.92
C MET A 128 11.57 -30.43 7.52
N ILE A 129 12.07 -31.33 6.68
CA ILE A 129 12.81 -32.53 7.13
C ILE A 129 14.11 -32.13 7.84
N TYR A 130 14.86 -31.17 7.28
CA TYR A 130 16.12 -30.69 7.86
C TYR A 130 15.95 -30.04 9.24
N LEU A 131 14.81 -29.38 9.49
CA LEU A 131 14.53 -28.80 10.80
C LEU A 131 14.32 -29.85 11.90
N GLU A 132 13.89 -31.06 11.54
CA GLU A 132 13.69 -32.19 12.47
C GLU A 132 14.94 -33.06 12.58
N ASP A 133 15.61 -33.32 11.46
CA ASP A 133 16.87 -34.06 11.40
C ASP A 133 17.96 -33.24 10.67
N PRO A 134 18.87 -32.58 11.41
CA PRO A 134 19.97 -31.81 10.84
C PRO A 134 20.97 -32.64 9.99
N LYS A 135 20.87 -33.98 10.01
CA LYS A 135 21.67 -34.86 9.14
C LYS A 135 21.05 -35.04 7.76
N ALA A 136 19.82 -34.57 7.55
CA ALA A 136 19.16 -34.62 6.26
C ALA A 136 19.83 -33.70 5.24
N THR A 137 19.50 -33.90 3.96
CA THR A 137 20.00 -33.07 2.86
C THR A 137 19.63 -31.61 3.08
N THR A 138 20.64 -30.74 3.11
CA THR A 138 20.45 -29.30 3.27
C THR A 138 19.68 -28.71 2.09
N PRO A 139 18.63 -27.91 2.33
CA PRO A 139 17.94 -27.18 1.27
C PRO A 139 18.83 -26.08 0.67
N ASP A 140 18.56 -25.68 -0.57
CA ASP A 140 19.27 -24.56 -1.19
C ASP A 140 18.84 -23.23 -0.56
N PHE A 141 19.77 -22.58 0.12
CA PHE A 141 19.59 -21.27 0.74
C PHE A 141 19.10 -20.22 -0.26
N THR A 142 19.69 -20.17 -1.45
CA THR A 142 19.48 -19.10 -2.42
C THR A 142 18.09 -19.21 -3.03
N ALA A 143 17.72 -20.42 -3.46
CA ALA A 143 16.40 -20.74 -3.96
C ALA A 143 15.32 -20.46 -2.90
N MET A 144 15.55 -20.91 -1.67
CA MET A 144 14.57 -20.74 -0.59
C MET A 144 14.40 -19.28 -0.17
N ARG A 145 15.50 -18.52 -0.07
CA ARG A 145 15.46 -17.07 0.20
C ARG A 145 14.70 -16.33 -0.89
N ALA A 146 14.92 -16.65 -2.16
CA ALA A 146 14.22 -16.02 -3.28
C ALA A 146 12.72 -16.34 -3.25
N ALA A 147 12.35 -17.60 -3.04
CA ALA A 147 10.96 -18.03 -2.96
C ALA A 147 10.22 -17.44 -1.75
N LEU A 148 10.85 -17.43 -0.57
CA LEU A 148 10.29 -16.78 0.63
C LEU A 148 10.11 -15.28 0.44
N ARG A 149 11.07 -14.61 -0.20
CA ARG A 149 10.94 -13.18 -0.53
C ARG A 149 9.76 -12.95 -1.47
N ALA A 150 9.61 -13.77 -2.52
CA ALA A 150 8.50 -13.66 -3.46
C ALA A 150 7.14 -13.86 -2.77
N TRP A 151 7.04 -14.84 -1.87
CA TRP A 151 5.84 -15.05 -1.06
C TRP A 151 5.56 -13.90 -0.10
N LEU A 152 6.58 -13.38 0.60
CA LEU A 152 6.43 -12.23 1.48
C LEU A 152 5.93 -10.99 0.73
N LEU A 153 6.32 -10.79 -0.53
CA LEU A 153 5.83 -9.66 -1.33
C LEU A 153 4.37 -9.83 -1.78
N ASN A 154 3.95 -11.06 -2.09
CA ASN A 154 2.71 -11.33 -2.81
C ASN A 154 1.58 -11.98 -2.00
N HIS A 155 1.84 -12.46 -0.78
CA HIS A 155 0.77 -13.04 0.05
C HIS A 155 -0.32 -12.02 0.35
N ARG A 156 -1.53 -12.48 0.61
CA ARG A 156 -2.67 -11.63 1.01
C ARG A 156 -2.70 -11.49 2.53
N VAL A 157 -2.99 -10.27 2.99
CA VAL A 157 -3.35 -10.07 4.39
C VAL A 157 -4.82 -10.46 4.52
N PRO A 158 -5.20 -11.39 5.41
CA PRO A 158 -6.61 -11.64 5.67
C PRO A 158 -7.23 -10.33 6.17
N GLU A 159 -8.42 -9.99 5.66
CA GLU A 159 -9.19 -8.88 6.22
C GLU A 159 -9.40 -9.18 7.70
N LYS A 160 -9.05 -8.24 8.58
CA LYS A 160 -9.36 -8.37 10.01
C LYS A 160 -10.87 -8.42 10.11
N THR A 161 -11.44 -9.61 10.27
CA THR A 161 -12.84 -9.75 10.67
C THR A 161 -12.92 -9.12 12.05
N GLN A 162 -13.49 -7.93 12.10
CA GLN A 162 -13.73 -7.15 13.31
C GLN A 162 -14.68 -7.90 14.25
#